data_AF-F9S594-F1
#
_entry.id   AF-F9S594-F1
#
_cell.length_a   1.000
_cell.length_b   1.000
_cell.length_c   1.000
_cell.angle_alpha   90.00
_cell.angle_beta   90.00
_cell.angle_gamma   90.00
#
_symmetry.space_group_name_H-M   'P 1'
#
loop_
_entity.id
_entity.type
_entity.pdbx_description
1 polymer ?
#
loop_
_entity_poly.entity_id
_entity_poly.type
_entity_poly.pdbx_seq_one_letter_code
_entity_poly.pdbx_strand_id
1 'polypeptide(L)'
;MNHRYKITFLASSLLLSGCFGEKVPPPSTVTCHEQAVGSYLEVAGSRYLVVDDVSVREPSNLAQLAAGTLKYCTSHVTNMQELFFTNKTFNQNIGDWDTSQVTDMGWMFHFAHAFNQPIGLWDVSKVKNMTSMFTRSAFNQPIGDWNTAQVTDMSGMFSDTSFNQDISRWNTSQVQNMAVMFSDTRTFNQNISTWDTQNVTDMSYMFDSAAAFNQPIGNWNTSRVQFLSGMFSQTKQFDQPIGEWDTSKVTKMDSMFDGALRFNQNIDQWDTANVVDMNAMFMENPIFNQPIGEWDTSKVVDMKYMFWEAAAFNQPIGQWDISNVKNMSFMFRSTQAFDQDISQWDVSQVTEMDFMFSDTKAFNQDISQWKINPDAYYLSMFAGAEAFNQDLSAWGIARSSLALYPKELFGNKLLK
;
A
#
# COMPACT_ATOMS: atom_id res chain seq x y z
N MET A 1 21.11 66.84 26.00
CA MET A 1 19.92 66.56 25.17
C MET A 1 19.74 65.06 25.05
N ASN A 2 18.48 64.62 25.12
CA ASN A 2 17.95 63.26 25.08
C ASN A 2 17.91 62.45 26.39
N HIS A 3 16.66 62.34 26.85
CA HIS A 3 16.13 61.88 28.11
C HIS A 3 16.15 60.35 28.25
N ARG A 4 16.53 59.87 29.44
CA ARG A 4 16.09 58.58 29.98
C ARG A 4 14.99 58.85 30.99
N TYR A 5 13.77 58.42 30.71
CA TYR A 5 12.67 58.41 31.68
C TYR A 5 12.68 57.07 32.44
N LYS A 6 12.77 57.18 33.78
CA LYS A 6 12.41 56.16 34.76
C LYS A 6 10.92 56.28 35.08
N ILE A 7 10.15 55.21 34.98
CA ILE A 7 8.83 55.02 35.65
C ILE A 7 8.71 53.51 35.89
N THR A 8 9.13 52.95 37.03
CA THR A 8 8.44 52.79 38.34
C THR A 8 7.06 52.11 38.22
N PHE A 9 7.04 50.83 38.57
CA PHE A 9 5.86 49.99 38.79
C PHE A 9 4.95 50.56 39.88
N LEU A 10 3.65 50.65 39.60
CA LEU A 10 2.60 50.75 40.61
C LEU A 10 1.51 49.73 40.25
N ALA A 11 1.37 48.73 41.13
CA ALA A 11 0.31 47.75 41.09
C ALA A 11 -1.03 48.41 41.35
N SER A 12 -2.03 48.09 40.54
CA SER A 12 -3.43 48.38 40.85
C SER A 12 -4.23 47.09 40.68
N SER A 13 -4.58 46.50 41.82
CA SER A 13 -5.54 45.42 41.96
C SER A 13 -6.93 45.89 41.54
N LEU A 14 -7.52 45.25 40.53
CA LEU A 14 -8.95 45.30 40.27
C LEU A 14 -9.52 43.89 40.36
N LEU A 15 -10.31 43.68 41.41
CA LEU A 15 -11.28 42.59 41.52
C LEU A 15 -12.38 42.81 40.48
N LEU A 16 -12.56 41.85 39.58
CA LEU A 16 -13.78 41.69 38.81
C LEU A 16 -14.25 40.24 38.94
N SER A 17 -15.27 40.10 39.78
CA SER A 17 -16.20 38.98 39.83
C SER A 17 -17.02 38.95 38.54
N GLY A 18 -17.25 37.77 37.96
CA GLY A 18 -18.30 37.60 36.96
C GLY A 18 -18.08 36.46 35.95
N CYS A 19 -18.95 35.44 36.08
CA CYS A 19 -19.27 34.40 35.10
C CYS A 19 -18.30 33.21 34.97
N PHE A 20 -18.51 32.21 35.83
CA PHE A 20 -18.39 30.81 35.42
C PHE A 20 -19.32 30.61 34.22
N GLY A 21 -18.77 30.63 33.01
CA GLY A 21 -19.40 29.90 31.92
C GLY A 21 -19.36 28.44 32.33
N GLU A 22 -20.53 27.81 32.48
CA GLU A 22 -20.63 26.36 32.44
C GLU A 22 -19.84 25.93 31.21
N LYS A 23 -18.71 25.24 31.43
CA LYS A 23 -18.11 24.44 30.37
C LYS A 23 -19.22 23.47 29.98
N VAL A 24 -19.90 23.75 28.88
CA VAL A 24 -20.70 22.75 28.18
C VAL A 24 -19.79 21.53 28.13
N PRO A 25 -20.19 20.40 28.77
CA PRO A 25 -19.39 19.20 28.71
C PRO A 25 -19.09 18.94 27.23
N PRO A 26 -17.86 18.52 26.87
CA PRO A 26 -17.62 18.12 25.49
C PRO A 26 -18.73 17.15 25.07
N PRO A 27 -19.24 17.22 23.82
CA PRO A 27 -20.25 16.29 23.36
C PRO A 27 -19.77 14.88 23.68
N SER A 28 -20.54 14.20 24.53
CA SER A 28 -20.22 12.86 25.02
C SER A 28 -21.09 11.85 24.29
N THR A 29 -20.58 10.64 24.11
CA THR A 29 -21.39 9.50 23.67
C THR A 29 -22.52 9.22 24.66
N VAL A 30 -23.57 8.54 24.21
CA VAL A 30 -24.71 8.14 25.04
C VAL A 30 -24.47 6.72 25.56
N THR A 31 -24.35 6.60 26.88
CA THR A 31 -24.10 5.33 27.57
C THR A 31 -25.36 4.77 28.24
N CYS A 32 -25.50 3.45 28.28
CA CYS A 32 -26.66 2.74 28.87
C CYS A 32 -26.28 1.41 29.55
N HIS A 33 -25.07 1.27 30.09
CA HIS A 33 -24.58 0.02 30.72
C HIS A 33 -25.54 -0.63 31.74
N GLU A 34 -26.31 0.18 32.45
CA GLU A 34 -27.27 -0.26 33.48
C GLU A 34 -28.69 -0.51 32.94
N GLN A 35 -28.92 -0.31 31.64
CA GLN A 35 -30.24 -0.47 31.01
C GLN A 35 -30.37 -1.84 30.35
N ALA A 36 -31.57 -2.41 30.37
CA ALA A 36 -31.82 -3.67 29.71
C ALA A 36 -31.86 -3.50 28.18
N VAL A 37 -31.29 -4.44 27.43
CA VAL A 37 -31.42 -4.50 25.97
C VAL A 37 -32.91 -4.53 25.58
N GLY A 38 -33.27 -3.78 24.54
CA GLY A 38 -34.66 -3.62 24.08
C GLY A 38 -35.48 -2.58 24.86
N SER A 39 -34.95 -2.07 25.99
CA SER A 39 -35.56 -0.94 26.69
C SER A 39 -35.22 0.39 26.01
N TYR A 40 -35.85 1.46 26.50
CA TYR A 40 -35.61 2.82 26.01
C TYR A 40 -35.14 3.72 27.14
N LEU A 41 -34.23 4.63 26.82
CA LEU A 41 -33.83 5.74 27.68
C LEU A 41 -34.01 7.08 26.98
N GLU A 42 -34.25 8.13 27.77
CA GLU A 42 -34.42 9.51 27.31
C GLU A 42 -33.18 10.31 27.70
N VAL A 43 -32.49 10.89 26.71
CA VAL A 43 -31.31 11.72 26.91
C VAL A 43 -31.49 13.01 26.13
N ALA A 44 -31.46 14.15 26.83
CA ALA A 44 -31.65 15.48 26.25
C ALA A 44 -32.90 15.59 25.33
N GLY A 45 -34.00 14.93 25.71
CA GLY A 45 -35.26 14.92 24.95
C GLY A 45 -35.25 14.06 23.68
N SER A 46 -34.22 13.24 23.48
CA SER A 46 -34.18 12.19 22.47
C SER A 46 -34.36 10.82 23.10
N ARG A 47 -35.18 9.98 22.46
CA ARG A 47 -35.42 8.59 22.84
C ARG A 47 -34.43 7.66 22.16
N TYR A 48 -33.70 6.87 22.96
CA TYR A 48 -32.70 5.90 22.51
C TYR A 48 -33.18 4.48 22.79
N LEU A 49 -33.06 3.57 21.83
CA LEU A 49 -33.22 2.14 22.02
C LEU A 49 -31.89 1.54 22.48
N VAL A 50 -31.91 0.79 23.57
CA VAL A 50 -30.74 0.04 24.05
C VAL A 50 -30.57 -1.19 23.17
N VAL A 51 -29.45 -1.27 22.47
CA VAL A 51 -29.14 -2.37 21.54
C VAL A 51 -27.88 -3.12 21.95
N ASP A 52 -27.84 -4.39 21.57
CA ASP A 52 -26.71 -5.31 21.65
C ASP A 52 -26.29 -5.77 20.25
N ASP A 53 -25.37 -6.73 20.18
CA ASP A 53 -24.85 -7.26 18.90
C ASP A 53 -25.95 -7.83 17.97
N VAL A 54 -27.08 -8.29 18.53
CA VAL A 54 -28.19 -8.82 17.73
C VAL A 54 -29.13 -7.69 17.31
N SER A 55 -29.65 -6.94 18.29
CA SER A 55 -30.69 -5.94 18.07
C SER A 55 -30.22 -4.70 17.30
N VAL A 56 -28.91 -4.42 17.27
CA VAL A 56 -28.33 -3.37 16.42
C VAL A 56 -28.44 -3.69 14.92
N ARG A 57 -28.58 -4.97 14.56
CA ARG A 57 -28.68 -5.47 13.17
C ARG A 57 -30.11 -5.76 12.73
N GLU A 58 -31.09 -5.63 13.63
CA GLU A 58 -32.48 -5.92 13.31
C GLU A 58 -32.97 -5.05 12.15
N PRO A 59 -33.52 -5.62 11.05
CA PRO A 59 -33.86 -4.87 9.85
C PRO A 59 -34.82 -3.70 10.10
N SER A 60 -35.78 -3.88 11.02
CA SER A 60 -36.74 -2.84 11.41
C SER A 60 -36.07 -1.70 12.18
N ASN A 61 -35.09 -2.01 13.02
CA ASN A 61 -34.31 -1.01 13.74
C ASN A 61 -33.40 -0.26 12.77
N LEU A 62 -32.71 -0.95 11.87
CA LEU A 62 -31.81 -0.32 10.88
C LEU A 62 -32.58 0.60 9.92
N ALA A 63 -33.77 0.19 9.48
CA ALA A 63 -34.63 1.02 8.64
C ALA A 63 -35.07 2.32 9.36
N GLN A 64 -35.43 2.23 10.64
CA GLN A 64 -35.80 3.39 11.44
C GLN A 64 -34.61 4.29 11.77
N LEU A 65 -33.44 3.70 12.04
CA LEU A 65 -32.18 4.44 12.20
C LEU A 65 -31.88 5.21 10.91
N ALA A 66 -31.93 4.55 9.75
CA ALA A 66 -31.70 5.17 8.45
C ALA A 66 -32.71 6.28 8.12
N ALA A 67 -33.96 6.15 8.60
CA ALA A 67 -35.00 7.18 8.49
C ALA A 67 -34.86 8.32 9.51
N GLY A 68 -33.94 8.21 10.48
CA GLY A 68 -33.74 9.19 11.55
C GLY A 68 -34.86 9.19 12.60
N THR A 69 -35.71 8.16 12.64
CA THR A 69 -36.84 8.06 13.59
C THR A 69 -36.47 7.26 14.84
N LEU A 70 -35.29 6.66 14.87
CA LEU A 70 -34.77 5.87 15.98
C LEU A 70 -33.30 6.21 16.20
N LYS A 71 -32.90 6.32 17.47
CA LYS A 71 -31.51 6.42 17.89
C LYS A 71 -31.13 5.19 18.72
N TYR A 72 -29.86 4.82 18.70
CA TYR A 72 -29.33 3.69 19.46
C TYR A 72 -28.47 4.16 20.62
N CYS A 73 -28.61 3.49 21.75
CA CYS A 73 -27.55 3.43 22.73
C CYS A 73 -26.84 2.08 22.60
N THR A 74 -25.53 2.12 22.35
CA THR A 74 -24.73 0.98 21.89
C THR A 74 -23.79 0.40 22.96
N SER A 75 -23.97 0.76 24.23
CA SER A 75 -23.09 0.32 25.33
C SER A 75 -22.96 -1.21 25.51
N HIS A 76 -23.85 -2.00 24.93
CA HIS A 76 -23.83 -3.47 24.96
C HIS A 76 -23.36 -4.10 23.63
N VAL A 77 -22.98 -3.28 22.64
CA VAL A 77 -22.45 -3.75 21.36
C VAL A 77 -20.95 -3.98 21.49
N THR A 78 -20.50 -5.19 21.16
CA THR A 78 -19.09 -5.59 21.16
C THR A 78 -18.56 -5.87 19.76
N ASN A 79 -19.45 -6.11 18.80
CA ASN A 79 -19.13 -6.42 17.42
C ASN A 79 -19.96 -5.53 16.48
N MET A 80 -19.27 -4.69 15.70
CA MET A 80 -19.86 -3.83 14.65
C MET A 80 -19.48 -4.30 13.23
N GLN A 81 -18.94 -5.52 13.10
CA GLN A 81 -18.58 -6.10 11.82
C GLN A 81 -19.78 -6.06 10.87
N GLU A 82 -19.53 -5.58 9.65
CA GLU A 82 -20.47 -5.52 8.52
C GLU A 82 -21.79 -4.75 8.78
N LEU A 83 -21.92 -3.97 9.86
CA LEU A 83 -23.21 -3.37 10.26
C LEU A 83 -23.87 -2.51 9.16
N PHE A 84 -23.06 -1.82 8.34
CA PHE A 84 -23.52 -1.04 7.19
C PHE A 84 -22.87 -1.50 5.87
N PHE A 85 -22.47 -2.77 5.80
CA PHE A 85 -21.86 -3.37 4.61
C PHE A 85 -22.73 -3.15 3.37
N THR A 86 -22.16 -2.54 2.34
CA THR A 86 -22.80 -2.17 1.07
C THR A 86 -24.00 -1.23 1.18
N ASN A 87 -24.22 -0.60 2.34
CA ASN A 87 -25.29 0.38 2.49
C ASN A 87 -24.90 1.71 1.83
N LYS A 88 -25.20 1.82 0.55
CA LYS A 88 -24.78 2.95 -0.31
C LYS A 88 -25.37 4.30 0.08
N THR A 89 -26.46 4.35 0.85
CA THR A 89 -27.22 5.58 1.12
C THR A 89 -27.20 6.00 2.59
N PHE A 90 -26.78 5.13 3.50
CA PHE A 90 -26.74 5.45 4.93
C PHE A 90 -25.72 6.56 5.22
N ASN A 91 -26.18 7.62 5.87
CA ASN A 91 -25.36 8.75 6.29
C ASN A 91 -25.95 9.45 7.53
N GLN A 92 -26.67 8.71 8.37
CA GLN A 92 -27.29 9.27 9.58
C GLN A 92 -26.23 9.50 10.66
N ASN A 93 -26.39 10.57 11.44
CA ASN A 93 -25.44 10.90 12.50
C ASN A 93 -25.48 9.82 13.60
N ILE A 94 -24.33 9.18 13.80
CA ILE A 94 -24.06 8.14 14.79
C ILE A 94 -22.85 8.50 15.68
N GLY A 95 -22.45 9.77 15.68
CA GLY A 95 -21.30 10.25 16.45
C GLY A 95 -21.52 10.16 17.97
N ASP A 96 -22.76 9.97 18.42
CA ASP A 96 -23.14 9.81 19.82
C ASP A 96 -23.13 8.34 20.30
N TRP A 97 -22.76 7.38 19.44
CA TRP A 97 -22.66 5.97 19.82
C TRP A 97 -21.54 5.72 20.83
N ASP A 98 -21.84 4.97 21.88
CA ASP A 98 -20.84 4.42 22.79
C ASP A 98 -20.21 3.17 22.18
N THR A 99 -18.94 3.27 21.77
CA THR A 99 -18.15 2.16 21.21
C THR A 99 -17.14 1.57 22.20
N SER A 100 -17.19 1.97 23.49
CA SER A 100 -16.18 1.60 24.51
C SER A 100 -16.06 0.10 24.81
N GLN A 101 -17.01 -0.72 24.31
CA GLN A 101 -16.99 -2.18 24.42
C GLN A 101 -16.72 -2.88 23.08
N VAL A 102 -16.63 -2.13 21.97
CA VAL A 102 -16.45 -2.70 20.63
C VAL A 102 -15.03 -3.21 20.47
N THR A 103 -14.91 -4.43 19.95
CA THR A 103 -13.63 -5.11 19.69
C THR A 103 -13.40 -5.38 18.19
N ASP A 104 -14.47 -5.42 17.39
CA ASP A 104 -14.41 -5.66 15.95
C ASP A 104 -15.26 -4.63 15.18
N MET A 105 -14.61 -3.90 14.27
CA MET A 105 -15.23 -2.93 13.35
C MET A 105 -14.98 -3.30 11.87
N GLY A 106 -14.57 -4.55 11.60
CA GLY A 106 -14.23 -5.02 10.27
C GLY A 106 -15.39 -4.82 9.29
N TRP A 107 -15.10 -4.26 8.11
CA TRP A 107 -16.07 -4.09 7.02
C TRP A 107 -17.31 -3.26 7.37
N MET A 108 -17.32 -2.53 8.49
CA MET A 108 -18.51 -1.83 9.01
C MET A 108 -19.15 -0.89 7.98
N PHE A 109 -18.35 -0.12 7.24
CA PHE A 109 -18.78 0.82 6.19
C PHE A 109 -18.23 0.46 4.81
N HIS A 110 -17.93 -0.82 4.58
CA HIS A 110 -17.41 -1.28 3.30
C HIS A 110 -18.44 -1.04 2.18
N PHE A 111 -18.05 -0.38 1.07
CA PHE A 111 -18.94 0.12 0.01
C PHE A 111 -20.07 1.07 0.48
N ALA A 112 -19.94 1.72 1.65
CA ALA A 112 -20.91 2.71 2.11
C ALA A 112 -20.66 4.08 1.44
N HIS A 113 -21.04 4.20 0.17
CA HIS A 113 -20.71 5.37 -0.68
C HIS A 113 -21.17 6.72 -0.14
N ALA A 114 -22.19 6.79 0.71
CA ALA A 114 -22.69 8.05 1.26
C ALA A 114 -22.17 8.39 2.66
N PHE A 115 -21.60 7.43 3.39
CA PHE A 115 -21.29 7.62 4.81
C PHE A 115 -20.08 8.54 5.00
N ASN A 116 -20.29 9.66 5.70
CA ASN A 116 -19.24 10.64 6.01
C ASN A 116 -19.57 11.44 7.29
N GLN A 117 -20.14 10.80 8.31
CA GLN A 117 -20.53 11.46 9.56
C GLN A 117 -19.39 11.58 10.56
N PRO A 118 -19.37 12.61 11.41
CA PRO A 118 -18.31 12.82 12.39
C PRO A 118 -18.38 11.77 13.51
N ILE A 119 -17.43 10.84 13.51
CA ILE A 119 -17.30 9.74 14.49
C ILE A 119 -15.99 9.85 15.31
N GLY A 120 -15.35 11.01 15.31
CA GLY A 120 -14.11 11.24 16.06
C GLY A 120 -14.25 11.10 17.59
N LEU A 121 -15.48 11.09 18.11
CA LEU A 121 -15.77 10.91 19.54
C LEU A 121 -15.85 9.44 19.98
N TRP A 122 -15.79 8.50 19.05
CA TRP A 122 -15.85 7.08 19.37
C TRP A 122 -14.63 6.65 20.20
N ASP A 123 -14.89 5.89 21.26
CA ASP A 123 -13.86 5.19 22.01
C ASP A 123 -13.53 3.87 21.30
N VAL A 124 -12.41 3.84 20.58
CA VAL A 124 -11.92 2.64 19.88
C VAL A 124 -10.82 1.90 20.65
N SER A 125 -10.63 2.22 21.94
CA SER A 125 -9.50 1.72 22.74
C SER A 125 -9.45 0.20 22.93
N LYS A 126 -10.56 -0.50 22.68
CA LYS A 126 -10.66 -1.97 22.72
C LYS A 126 -10.74 -2.63 21.33
N VAL A 127 -10.81 -1.84 20.26
CA VAL A 127 -10.91 -2.36 18.91
C VAL A 127 -9.60 -3.03 18.52
N LYS A 128 -9.71 -4.26 18.03
CA LYS A 128 -8.58 -5.06 17.53
C LYS A 128 -8.58 -5.17 16.01
N ASN A 129 -9.77 -5.17 15.42
CA ASN A 129 -9.98 -5.39 13.99
C ASN A 129 -10.63 -4.16 13.34
N MET A 130 -9.93 -3.52 12.40
CA MET A 130 -10.43 -2.44 11.55
C MET A 130 -10.36 -2.78 10.05
N THR A 131 -10.22 -4.07 9.72
CA THR A 131 -10.08 -4.54 8.33
C THR A 131 -11.19 -3.95 7.47
N SER A 132 -10.81 -3.28 6.38
CA SER A 132 -11.71 -2.75 5.34
C SER A 132 -12.87 -1.90 5.86
N MET A 133 -12.72 -1.25 7.03
CA MET A 133 -13.79 -0.54 7.71
C MET A 133 -14.44 0.53 6.81
N PHE A 134 -13.65 1.27 6.01
CA PHE A 134 -14.12 2.36 5.16
C PHE A 134 -13.85 2.16 3.66
N THR A 135 -13.43 0.98 3.23
CA THR A 135 -13.12 0.73 1.81
C THR A 135 -14.30 1.15 0.92
N ARG A 136 -14.03 1.90 -0.16
CA ARG A 136 -15.06 2.38 -1.10
C ARG A 136 -16.19 3.20 -0.47
N SER A 137 -15.92 3.86 0.66
CA SER A 137 -16.83 4.83 1.29
C SER A 137 -16.44 6.28 0.96
N ALA A 138 -17.35 7.22 1.21
CA ALA A 138 -17.05 8.66 1.12
C ALA A 138 -16.41 9.23 2.39
N PHE A 139 -16.00 8.36 3.33
CA PHE A 139 -15.55 8.79 4.65
C PHE A 139 -14.26 9.60 4.59
N ASN A 140 -14.30 10.82 5.16
CA ASN A 140 -13.14 11.72 5.25
C ASN A 140 -13.27 12.67 6.45
N GLN A 141 -13.71 12.14 7.60
CA GLN A 141 -13.85 12.91 8.84
C GLN A 141 -12.64 12.75 9.78
N PRO A 142 -12.33 13.74 10.63
CA PRO A 142 -11.20 13.67 11.54
C PRO A 142 -11.39 12.55 12.57
N ILE A 143 -10.39 11.65 12.62
CA ILE A 143 -10.29 10.50 13.52
C ILE A 143 -8.90 10.37 14.15
N GLY A 144 -8.08 11.43 14.06
CA GLY A 144 -6.70 11.42 14.54
C GLY A 144 -6.56 11.20 16.05
N ASP A 145 -7.61 11.48 16.83
CA ASP A 145 -7.60 11.34 18.29
C ASP A 145 -8.07 9.95 18.77
N TRP A 146 -8.35 9.02 17.85
CA TRP A 146 -8.66 7.64 18.16
C TRP A 146 -7.49 6.93 18.85
N ASN A 147 -7.78 6.18 19.92
CA ASN A 147 -6.80 5.33 20.60
C ASN A 147 -6.70 3.96 19.91
N THR A 148 -5.78 3.82 18.96
CA THR A 148 -5.61 2.59 18.17
C THR A 148 -4.66 1.56 18.80
N ALA A 149 -4.27 1.71 20.07
CA ALA A 149 -3.18 0.94 20.68
C ALA A 149 -3.43 -0.58 20.78
N GLN A 150 -4.67 -1.04 20.60
CA GLN A 150 -5.03 -2.47 20.60
C GLN A 150 -5.31 -3.03 19.20
N VAL A 151 -5.27 -2.20 18.16
CA VAL A 151 -5.57 -2.62 16.79
C VAL A 151 -4.42 -3.48 16.27
N THR A 152 -4.75 -4.67 15.78
CA THR A 152 -3.80 -5.63 15.19
C THR A 152 -3.93 -5.74 13.68
N ASP A 153 -5.11 -5.43 13.12
CA ASP A 153 -5.37 -5.47 11.67
C ASP A 153 -6.02 -4.17 11.19
N MET A 154 -5.35 -3.49 10.26
CA MET A 154 -5.82 -2.28 9.57
C MET A 154 -5.90 -2.49 8.05
N SER A 155 -5.84 -3.74 7.59
CA SER A 155 -5.77 -4.04 6.16
C SER A 155 -7.00 -3.50 5.43
N GLY A 156 -6.77 -2.83 4.30
CA GLY A 156 -7.83 -2.28 3.46
C GLY A 156 -8.65 -1.14 4.07
N MET A 157 -8.34 -0.66 5.28
CA MET A 157 -9.20 0.25 6.04
C MET A 157 -9.69 1.45 5.22
N PHE A 158 -8.85 2.05 4.39
CA PHE A 158 -9.17 3.21 3.54
C PHE A 158 -9.05 2.93 2.04
N SER A 159 -9.01 1.67 1.61
CA SER A 159 -8.83 1.33 0.19
C SER A 159 -9.94 1.95 -0.69
N ASP A 160 -9.56 2.54 -1.83
CA ASP A 160 -10.44 3.21 -2.79
C ASP A 160 -11.35 4.26 -2.10
N THR A 161 -10.72 5.18 -1.35
CA THR A 161 -11.38 6.31 -0.70
C THR A 161 -10.71 7.65 -1.05
N SER A 162 -11.33 8.75 -0.64
CA SER A 162 -10.72 10.10 -0.67
C SER A 162 -10.11 10.52 0.67
N PHE A 163 -9.93 9.58 1.59
CA PHE A 163 -9.48 9.86 2.96
C PHE A 163 -8.12 10.56 2.96
N ASN A 164 -8.02 11.68 3.68
CA ASN A 164 -6.78 12.45 3.79
C ASN A 164 -6.70 13.25 5.11
N GLN A 165 -7.23 12.70 6.20
CA GLN A 165 -7.19 13.34 7.52
C GLN A 165 -5.94 12.94 8.31
N ASP A 166 -5.49 13.82 9.19
CA ASP A 166 -4.33 13.57 10.05
C ASP A 166 -4.57 12.37 10.98
N ILE A 167 -3.68 11.38 10.85
CA ILE A 167 -3.63 10.12 11.64
C ILE A 167 -2.23 9.90 12.22
N SER A 168 -1.42 10.96 12.31
CA SER A 168 -0.05 10.91 12.82
C SER A 168 0.05 10.51 14.30
N ARG A 169 -1.04 10.66 15.07
CA ARG A 169 -1.12 10.34 16.50
C ARG A 169 -1.50 8.90 16.81
N TRP A 170 -1.83 8.11 15.79
CA TRP A 170 -2.21 6.71 15.99
C TRP A 170 -1.04 5.90 16.56
N ASN A 171 -1.36 5.03 17.51
CA ASN A 171 -0.42 4.03 18.00
C ASN A 171 -0.59 2.76 17.16
N THR A 172 0.40 2.48 16.32
CA THR A 172 0.41 1.30 15.43
C THR A 172 1.28 0.15 15.95
N SER A 173 1.81 0.25 17.18
CA SER A 173 2.78 -0.71 17.73
C SER A 173 2.28 -2.15 17.81
N GLN A 174 0.97 -2.40 17.79
CA GLN A 174 0.39 -3.75 17.79
C GLN A 174 -0.07 -4.22 16.40
N VAL A 175 -0.02 -3.35 15.39
CA VAL A 175 -0.50 -3.67 14.04
C VAL A 175 0.44 -4.69 13.40
N GLN A 176 -0.14 -5.75 12.85
CA GLN A 176 0.54 -6.84 12.16
C GLN A 176 0.28 -6.81 10.66
N ASN A 177 -0.91 -6.35 10.26
CA ASN A 177 -1.35 -6.32 8.86
C ASN A 177 -1.77 -4.90 8.44
N MET A 178 -1.05 -4.36 7.44
CA MET A 178 -1.33 -3.07 6.80
C MET A 178 -1.60 -3.22 5.29
N ALA A 179 -1.76 -4.46 4.80
CA ALA A 179 -1.97 -4.72 3.38
C ALA A 179 -3.15 -3.91 2.85
N VAL A 180 -3.02 -3.37 1.63
CA VAL A 180 -4.03 -2.58 0.91
C VAL A 180 -4.62 -1.38 1.68
N MET A 181 -4.06 -0.95 2.82
CA MET A 181 -4.69 0.05 3.70
C MET A 181 -5.06 1.35 2.98
N PHE A 182 -4.20 1.84 2.08
CA PHE A 182 -4.40 3.04 1.27
C PHE A 182 -4.39 2.76 -0.25
N SER A 183 -4.58 1.51 -0.67
CA SER A 183 -4.70 1.17 -2.10
C SER A 183 -5.80 2.01 -2.75
N ASP A 184 -5.56 2.57 -3.94
CA ASP A 184 -6.43 3.51 -4.66
C ASP A 184 -6.84 4.79 -3.89
N THR A 185 -6.18 5.11 -2.76
CA THR A 185 -6.45 6.35 -2.01
C THR A 185 -5.65 7.51 -2.61
N ARG A 186 -6.03 7.89 -3.84
CA ARG A 186 -5.23 8.73 -4.75
C ARG A 186 -4.74 10.06 -4.17
N THR A 187 -5.46 10.63 -3.21
CA THR A 187 -5.16 11.94 -2.59
C THR A 187 -4.43 11.84 -1.26
N PHE A 188 -4.25 10.64 -0.69
CA PHE A 188 -3.64 10.47 0.62
C PHE A 188 -2.16 10.85 0.61
N ASN A 189 -1.78 11.76 1.50
CA ASN A 189 -0.39 12.18 1.67
C ASN A 189 -0.13 12.73 3.08
N GLN A 190 -0.79 12.17 4.10
CA GLN A 190 -0.61 12.59 5.49
C GLN A 190 0.65 11.98 6.10
N ASN A 191 1.31 12.74 6.97
CA ASN A 191 2.54 12.29 7.61
C ASN A 191 2.28 11.12 8.56
N ILE A 192 2.85 9.98 8.22
CA ILE A 192 2.81 8.71 8.97
C ILE A 192 4.22 8.23 9.36
N SER A 193 5.22 9.11 9.30
CA SER A 193 6.60 8.79 9.73
C SER A 193 6.69 8.41 11.21
N THR A 194 5.71 8.80 12.03
CA THR A 194 5.67 8.50 13.47
C THR A 194 5.17 7.10 13.80
N TRP A 195 4.66 6.36 12.81
CA TRP A 195 4.11 5.03 13.03
C TRP A 195 5.20 4.02 13.44
N ASP A 196 4.86 3.21 14.43
CA ASP A 196 5.66 2.06 14.85
C ASP A 196 5.22 0.84 14.04
N THR A 197 6.11 0.35 13.17
CA THR A 197 5.87 -0.79 12.28
C THR A 197 6.59 -2.07 12.72
N GLN A 198 7.18 -2.11 13.93
CA GLN A 198 8.06 -3.22 14.36
C GLN A 198 7.39 -4.61 14.37
N ASN A 199 6.06 -4.65 14.43
CA ASN A 199 5.25 -5.87 14.45
C ASN A 199 4.57 -6.18 13.11
N VAL A 200 4.68 -5.31 12.11
CA VAL A 200 4.03 -5.49 10.81
C VAL A 200 4.76 -6.58 10.02
N THR A 201 3.97 -7.51 9.49
CA THR A 201 4.45 -8.62 8.64
C THR A 201 4.00 -8.48 7.19
N ASP A 202 2.91 -7.76 6.92
CA ASP A 202 2.34 -7.59 5.58
C ASP A 202 2.05 -6.12 5.28
N MET A 203 2.72 -5.59 4.24
CA MET A 203 2.51 -4.25 3.67
C MET A 203 2.13 -4.32 2.18
N SER A 204 1.71 -5.49 1.70
CA SER A 204 1.39 -5.70 0.29
C SER A 204 0.35 -4.70 -0.19
N TYR A 205 0.63 -4.02 -1.30
CA TYR A 205 -0.24 -3.05 -1.95
C TYR A 205 -0.70 -1.90 -1.04
N MET A 206 0.00 -1.62 0.07
CA MET A 206 -0.43 -0.63 1.06
C MET A 206 -0.69 0.76 0.44
N PHE A 207 0.14 1.16 -0.54
CA PHE A 207 0.01 2.43 -1.27
C PHE A 207 -0.25 2.24 -2.76
N ASP A 208 -0.65 1.04 -3.20
CA ASP A 208 -0.96 0.80 -4.62
C ASP A 208 -1.91 1.88 -5.17
N SER A 209 -1.55 2.53 -6.27
CA SER A 209 -2.32 3.60 -6.90
C SER A 209 -2.61 4.83 -6.00
N ALA A 210 -1.94 4.99 -4.85
CA ALA A 210 -2.00 6.17 -3.99
C ALA A 210 -1.17 7.33 -4.60
N ALA A 211 -1.62 7.83 -5.74
CA ALA A 211 -0.84 8.67 -6.65
C ALA A 211 -0.15 9.90 -6.02
N ALA A 212 -0.69 10.49 -4.95
CA ALA A 212 -0.13 11.65 -4.27
C ALA A 212 0.86 11.33 -3.13
N PHE A 213 0.96 10.06 -2.71
CA PHE A 213 1.73 9.68 -1.53
C PHE A 213 3.24 9.87 -1.75
N ASN A 214 3.90 10.62 -0.84
CA ASN A 214 5.34 10.88 -0.88
C ASN A 214 5.90 11.26 0.50
N GLN A 215 5.50 10.53 1.55
CA GLN A 215 5.90 10.84 2.93
C GLN A 215 7.17 10.10 3.37
N PRO A 216 8.01 10.70 4.23
CA PRO A 216 9.31 10.14 4.60
C PRO A 216 9.14 8.97 5.59
N ILE A 217 9.04 7.76 5.04
CA ILE A 217 8.83 6.50 5.79
C ILE A 217 10.11 5.65 5.90
N GLY A 218 11.26 6.22 5.56
CA GLY A 218 12.56 5.54 5.67
C GLY A 218 12.93 5.13 7.10
N ASN A 219 12.29 5.71 8.12
CA ASN A 219 12.53 5.41 9.52
C ASN A 219 11.67 4.24 10.06
N TRP A 220 10.82 3.64 9.24
CA TRP A 220 10.02 2.48 9.63
C TRP A 220 10.89 1.26 9.92
N ASN A 221 10.50 0.48 10.93
CA ASN A 221 11.14 -0.79 11.24
C ASN A 221 10.47 -1.89 10.41
N THR A 222 11.19 -2.42 9.41
CA THR A 222 10.70 -3.44 8.48
C THR A 222 11.24 -4.85 8.78
N SER A 223 11.98 -5.05 9.88
CA SER A 223 12.67 -6.31 10.23
C SER A 223 11.78 -7.55 10.42
N ARG A 224 10.45 -7.39 10.36
CA ARG A 224 9.46 -8.47 10.40
C ARG A 224 8.61 -8.58 9.14
N VAL A 225 8.72 -7.64 8.21
CA VAL A 225 7.93 -7.64 6.98
C VAL A 225 8.36 -8.81 6.11
N GLN A 226 7.36 -9.56 5.62
CA GLN A 226 7.54 -10.72 4.75
C GLN A 226 7.02 -10.46 3.34
N PHE A 227 6.05 -9.56 3.20
CA PHE A 227 5.36 -9.26 1.95
C PHE A 227 5.35 -7.76 1.66
N LEU A 228 5.98 -7.40 0.54
CA LEU A 228 6.06 -6.04 -0.02
C LEU A 228 5.46 -5.95 -1.44
N SER A 229 4.79 -7.02 -1.90
CA SER A 229 4.19 -7.09 -3.24
C SER A 229 3.35 -5.84 -3.53
N GLY A 230 3.66 -5.16 -4.63
CA GLY A 230 2.92 -3.99 -5.09
C GLY A 230 2.83 -2.80 -4.12
N MET A 231 3.65 -2.74 -3.07
CA MET A 231 3.51 -1.71 -2.02
C MET A 231 3.42 -0.29 -2.57
N PHE A 232 4.19 0.03 -3.62
CA PHE A 232 4.19 1.32 -4.30
C PHE A 232 3.80 1.23 -5.78
N SER A 233 3.10 0.17 -6.19
CA SER A 233 2.59 0.08 -7.55
C SER A 233 1.74 1.32 -7.87
N GLN A 234 1.93 1.90 -9.04
CA GLN A 234 1.28 3.11 -9.54
C GLN A 234 1.33 4.32 -8.57
N THR A 235 2.27 4.34 -7.62
CA THR A 235 2.45 5.44 -6.65
C THR A 235 3.31 6.54 -7.27
N LYS A 236 2.71 7.27 -8.21
CA LYS A 236 3.39 8.14 -9.17
C LYS A 236 4.32 9.21 -8.58
N GLN A 237 4.09 9.66 -7.34
CA GLN A 237 4.89 10.72 -6.72
C GLN A 237 5.95 10.24 -5.73
N PHE A 238 5.96 8.95 -5.39
CA PHE A 238 6.82 8.44 -4.33
C PHE A 238 8.30 8.42 -4.76
N ASP A 239 9.14 9.09 -3.98
CA ASP A 239 10.60 9.16 -4.19
C ASP A 239 11.30 9.44 -2.84
N GLN A 240 10.96 8.65 -1.81
CA GLN A 240 11.51 8.82 -0.46
C GLN A 240 12.58 7.77 -0.16
N PRO A 241 13.63 8.12 0.59
CA PRO A 241 14.72 7.20 0.89
C PRO A 241 14.21 6.05 1.77
N ILE A 242 14.34 4.82 1.24
CA ILE A 242 13.96 3.56 1.89
C ILE A 242 15.08 2.51 1.83
N GLY A 243 16.30 2.92 1.46
CA GLY A 243 17.46 2.03 1.36
C GLY A 243 17.88 1.41 2.70
N GLU A 244 17.53 2.05 3.83
CA GLU A 244 17.85 1.59 5.19
C GLU A 244 16.82 0.59 5.75
N TRP A 245 15.83 0.18 4.95
CA TRP A 245 14.89 -0.85 5.36
C TRP A 245 15.58 -2.20 5.49
N ASP A 246 15.30 -2.89 6.60
CA ASP A 246 15.66 -4.29 6.78
C ASP A 246 14.70 -5.16 5.96
N THR A 247 15.19 -5.73 4.87
CA THR A 247 14.43 -6.62 3.97
C THR A 247 14.76 -8.10 4.17
N SER A 248 15.53 -8.46 5.21
CA SER A 248 16.12 -9.80 5.35
C SER A 248 15.09 -10.94 5.49
N LYS A 249 13.82 -10.61 5.78
CA LYS A 249 12.70 -11.57 5.88
C LYS A 249 11.71 -11.48 4.73
N VAL A 250 11.90 -10.55 3.80
CA VAL A 250 10.98 -10.38 2.69
C VAL A 250 11.14 -11.55 1.72
N THR A 251 9.99 -12.10 1.33
CA THR A 251 9.92 -13.22 0.38
C THR A 251 9.26 -12.84 -0.94
N LYS A 252 8.42 -11.80 -0.93
CA LYS A 252 7.72 -11.30 -2.12
C LYS A 252 7.89 -9.79 -2.29
N MET A 253 8.36 -9.38 -3.47
CA MET A 253 8.52 -7.98 -3.88
C MET A 253 8.01 -7.74 -5.31
N ASP A 254 7.19 -8.65 -5.84
CA ASP A 254 6.59 -8.52 -7.17
C ASP A 254 5.80 -7.21 -7.28
N SER A 255 5.92 -6.55 -8.43
CA SER A 255 5.26 -5.28 -8.76
C SER A 255 5.52 -4.12 -7.78
N MET A 256 6.52 -4.21 -6.89
CA MET A 256 6.70 -3.25 -5.78
C MET A 256 6.75 -1.79 -6.25
N PHE A 257 7.37 -1.52 -7.41
CA PHE A 257 7.50 -0.20 -8.03
C PHE A 257 6.95 -0.14 -9.46
N ASP A 258 6.04 -1.05 -9.81
CA ASP A 258 5.35 -1.04 -11.11
C ASP A 258 4.67 0.33 -11.32
N GLY A 259 4.96 1.05 -12.41
CA GLY A 259 4.38 2.37 -12.69
C GLY A 259 4.74 3.47 -11.69
N ALA A 260 5.75 3.27 -10.83
CA ALA A 260 6.22 4.27 -9.87
C ALA A 260 7.09 5.34 -10.56
N LEU A 261 6.44 6.22 -11.33
CA LEU A 261 7.08 7.14 -12.31
C LEU A 261 8.21 8.05 -11.78
N ARG A 262 8.33 8.24 -10.47
CA ARG A 262 9.32 9.11 -9.84
C ARG A 262 10.30 8.39 -8.92
N PHE A 263 10.14 7.08 -8.69
CA PHE A 263 10.98 6.37 -7.75
C PHE A 263 12.36 6.10 -8.36
N ASN A 264 13.41 6.68 -7.75
CA ASN A 264 14.79 6.44 -8.17
C ASN A 264 15.77 6.48 -6.97
N GLN A 265 15.34 5.97 -5.82
CA GLN A 265 16.14 5.96 -4.58
C GLN A 265 17.07 4.74 -4.51
N ASN A 266 18.23 4.92 -3.89
CA ASN A 266 19.18 3.82 -3.70
C ASN A 266 18.60 2.77 -2.75
N ILE A 267 18.68 1.51 -3.18
CA ILE A 267 18.19 0.30 -2.51
C ILE A 267 19.21 -0.85 -2.62
N ASP A 268 20.48 -0.51 -2.83
CA ASP A 268 21.59 -1.46 -2.93
C ASP A 268 21.82 -2.27 -1.64
N GLN A 269 21.48 -1.72 -0.48
CA GLN A 269 21.63 -2.38 0.83
C GLN A 269 20.53 -3.39 1.17
N TRP A 270 19.53 -3.56 0.31
CA TRP A 270 18.47 -4.54 0.57
C TRP A 270 19.01 -5.97 0.50
N ASP A 271 18.72 -6.74 1.55
CA ASP A 271 18.91 -8.18 1.56
C ASP A 271 17.78 -8.84 0.77
N THR A 272 18.10 -9.39 -0.40
CA THR A 272 17.17 -10.10 -1.30
C THR A 272 17.31 -11.62 -1.24
N ALA A 273 18.15 -12.18 -0.36
CA ALA A 273 18.50 -13.60 -0.35
C ALA A 273 17.32 -14.54 -0.05
N ASN A 274 16.19 -14.00 0.40
CA ASN A 274 14.94 -14.75 0.65
C ASN A 274 13.83 -14.47 -0.36
N VAL A 275 14.04 -13.56 -1.32
CA VAL A 275 13.05 -13.20 -2.33
C VAL A 275 12.95 -14.31 -3.37
N VAL A 276 11.72 -14.73 -3.66
CA VAL A 276 11.44 -15.79 -4.65
C VAL A 276 10.79 -15.24 -5.93
N ASP A 277 10.16 -14.07 -5.85
CA ASP A 277 9.38 -13.48 -6.94
C ASP A 277 9.74 -11.98 -7.08
N MET A 278 10.24 -11.62 -8.27
CA MET A 278 10.59 -10.25 -8.67
C MET A 278 9.82 -9.82 -9.94
N ASN A 279 8.71 -10.50 -10.24
CA ASN A 279 7.85 -10.19 -11.38
C ASN A 279 7.43 -8.71 -11.38
N ALA A 280 7.59 -8.03 -12.52
CA ALA A 280 7.17 -6.64 -12.73
C ALA A 280 7.71 -5.61 -11.71
N MET A 281 8.76 -5.92 -10.94
CA MET A 281 9.20 -5.08 -9.82
C MET A 281 9.44 -3.61 -10.19
N PHE A 282 9.98 -3.35 -11.38
CA PHE A 282 10.21 -2.00 -11.95
C PHE A 282 9.53 -1.80 -13.31
N MET A 283 8.45 -2.56 -13.59
CA MET A 283 7.67 -2.37 -14.81
C MET A 283 7.19 -0.91 -14.91
N GLU A 284 7.22 -0.32 -16.10
CA GLU A 284 6.76 1.06 -16.34
C GLU A 284 7.39 2.12 -15.40
N ASN A 285 8.62 1.89 -14.90
CA ASN A 285 9.39 2.87 -14.13
C ASN A 285 10.48 3.53 -15.00
N PRO A 286 10.17 4.63 -15.72
CA PRO A 286 11.01 5.14 -16.80
C PRO A 286 12.34 5.74 -16.33
N ILE A 287 12.50 6.05 -15.04
CA ILE A 287 13.67 6.79 -14.53
C ILE A 287 14.56 5.97 -13.59
N PHE A 288 14.11 4.79 -13.14
CA PHE A 288 14.88 3.99 -12.20
C PHE A 288 16.20 3.52 -12.83
N ASN A 289 17.31 3.84 -12.16
CA ASN A 289 18.66 3.47 -12.61
C ASN A 289 19.66 3.42 -11.44
N GLN A 290 19.25 2.83 -10.30
CA GLN A 290 20.08 2.71 -9.09
C GLN A 290 20.78 1.35 -9.03
N PRO A 291 21.98 1.27 -8.42
CA PRO A 291 22.74 0.04 -8.36
C PRO A 291 21.96 -1.05 -7.61
N ILE A 292 21.79 -2.20 -8.26
CA ILE A 292 21.17 -3.42 -7.70
C ILE A 292 21.97 -4.68 -8.06
N GLY A 293 23.22 -4.50 -8.52
CA GLY A 293 24.08 -5.60 -8.97
C GLY A 293 24.52 -6.55 -7.87
N GLU A 294 24.49 -6.10 -6.61
CA GLU A 294 24.88 -6.88 -5.43
C GLU A 294 23.72 -7.66 -4.80
N TRP A 295 22.53 -7.60 -5.39
CA TRP A 295 21.39 -8.38 -4.93
C TRP A 295 21.63 -9.89 -5.09
N ASP A 296 21.29 -10.66 -4.06
CA ASP A 296 21.23 -12.11 -4.13
C ASP A 296 19.92 -12.52 -4.81
N THR A 297 20.02 -13.01 -6.04
CA THR A 297 18.88 -13.51 -6.84
C THR A 297 18.78 -15.04 -6.85
N SER A 298 19.61 -15.75 -6.08
CA SER A 298 19.77 -17.21 -6.16
C SER A 298 18.48 -17.99 -5.88
N LYS A 299 17.49 -17.41 -5.20
CA LYS A 299 16.18 -18.04 -4.94
C LYS A 299 15.06 -17.57 -5.87
N VAL A 300 15.31 -16.60 -6.74
CA VAL A 300 14.28 -16.02 -7.61
C VAL A 300 13.90 -17.03 -8.69
N VAL A 301 12.60 -17.22 -8.89
CA VAL A 301 12.05 -18.15 -9.90
C VAL A 301 11.34 -17.42 -11.05
N ASP A 302 10.85 -16.20 -10.83
CA ASP A 302 10.12 -15.39 -11.80
C ASP A 302 10.68 -13.95 -11.84
N MET A 303 11.10 -13.52 -13.04
CA MET A 303 11.57 -12.16 -13.36
C MET A 303 10.81 -11.58 -14.57
N LYS A 304 9.65 -12.13 -14.90
CA LYS A 304 8.82 -11.67 -16.01
C LYS A 304 8.46 -10.19 -15.80
N TYR A 305 8.55 -9.39 -16.87
CA TYR A 305 8.29 -7.94 -16.86
C TYR A 305 9.18 -7.08 -15.96
N MET A 306 10.22 -7.62 -15.29
CA MET A 306 10.94 -6.92 -14.21
C MET A 306 11.36 -5.49 -14.55
N PHE A 307 11.80 -5.23 -15.79
CA PHE A 307 12.20 -3.91 -16.30
C PHE A 307 11.43 -3.50 -17.58
N TRP A 308 10.28 -4.10 -17.88
CA TRP A 308 9.49 -3.73 -19.06
C TRP A 308 9.16 -2.24 -19.01
N GLU A 309 9.58 -1.47 -20.02
CA GLU A 309 9.42 -0.01 -20.11
C GLU A 309 10.18 0.81 -19.04
N ALA A 310 11.15 0.21 -18.35
CA ALA A 310 12.10 0.92 -17.49
C ALA A 310 13.19 1.65 -18.32
N ALA A 311 12.79 2.67 -19.08
CA ALA A 311 13.58 3.25 -20.17
C ALA A 311 15.04 3.64 -19.81
N ALA A 312 15.28 4.11 -18.59
CA ALA A 312 16.60 4.56 -18.13
C ALA A 312 17.50 3.47 -17.52
N PHE A 313 16.97 2.27 -17.24
CA PHE A 313 17.69 1.24 -16.51
C PHE A 313 18.88 0.70 -17.32
N ASN A 314 20.09 0.80 -16.77
CA ASN A 314 21.33 0.32 -17.39
C ASN A 314 22.42 0.00 -16.35
N GLN A 315 22.04 -0.63 -15.23
CA GLN A 315 22.97 -0.97 -14.15
C GLN A 315 23.55 -2.38 -14.30
N PRO A 316 24.82 -2.61 -13.91
CA PRO A 316 25.47 -3.90 -14.06
C PRO A 316 24.77 -4.95 -13.18
N ILE A 317 24.21 -5.98 -13.83
CA ILE A 317 23.51 -7.11 -13.20
C ILE A 317 24.07 -8.47 -13.64
N GLY A 318 25.22 -8.48 -14.32
CA GLY A 318 25.86 -9.70 -14.81
C GLY A 318 26.29 -10.67 -13.71
N GLN A 319 26.37 -10.22 -12.45
CA GLN A 319 26.73 -11.04 -11.30
C GLN A 319 25.53 -11.75 -10.62
N TRP A 320 24.30 -11.47 -11.07
CA TRP A 320 23.12 -12.14 -10.55
C TRP A 320 23.16 -13.65 -10.79
N ASP A 321 22.85 -14.42 -9.75
CA ASP A 321 22.58 -15.85 -9.87
C ASP A 321 21.15 -16.05 -10.36
N ILE A 322 21.00 -16.32 -11.67
CA ILE A 322 19.71 -16.58 -12.32
C ILE A 322 19.46 -18.08 -12.56
N SER A 323 20.28 -18.97 -11.99
CA SER A 323 20.25 -20.40 -12.29
C SER A 323 18.94 -21.10 -11.91
N ASN A 324 18.14 -20.49 -11.03
CA ASN A 324 16.82 -20.98 -10.64
C ASN A 324 15.65 -20.32 -11.37
N VAL A 325 15.90 -19.27 -12.16
CA VAL A 325 14.83 -18.53 -12.86
C VAL A 325 14.21 -19.39 -13.96
N LYS A 326 12.87 -19.36 -14.04
CA LYS A 326 12.08 -20.08 -15.05
C LYS A 326 11.48 -19.14 -16.09
N ASN A 327 11.07 -17.93 -15.69
CA ASN A 327 10.42 -16.96 -16.56
C ASN A 327 11.15 -15.61 -16.58
N MET A 328 11.57 -15.20 -17.78
CA MET A 328 12.17 -13.90 -18.10
C MET A 328 11.43 -13.22 -19.27
N SER A 329 10.21 -13.66 -19.58
CA SER A 329 9.44 -13.08 -20.69
C SER A 329 9.26 -11.59 -20.44
N PHE A 330 9.45 -10.80 -21.50
CA PHE A 330 9.32 -9.35 -21.48
C PHE A 330 10.25 -8.62 -20.49
N MET A 331 11.22 -9.29 -19.84
CA MET A 331 12.01 -8.72 -18.74
C MET A 331 12.63 -7.36 -19.07
N PHE A 332 13.17 -7.18 -20.28
CA PHE A 332 13.77 -5.93 -20.76
C PHE A 332 13.00 -5.31 -21.92
N ARG A 333 11.75 -5.71 -22.16
CA ARG A 333 11.00 -5.16 -23.30
C ARG A 333 10.96 -3.63 -23.20
N SER A 334 11.26 -2.94 -24.29
CA SER A 334 11.28 -1.47 -24.35
C SER A 334 12.20 -0.79 -23.32
N THR A 335 13.15 -1.49 -22.68
CA THR A 335 14.15 -0.93 -21.75
C THR A 335 15.26 -0.22 -22.54
N GLN A 336 14.95 0.98 -23.05
CA GLN A 336 15.72 1.65 -24.12
C GLN A 336 17.24 1.72 -23.91
N ALA A 337 17.69 1.95 -22.68
CA ALA A 337 19.10 2.17 -22.35
C ALA A 337 19.91 0.91 -22.02
N PHE A 338 19.27 -0.26 -21.85
CA PHE A 338 19.94 -1.44 -21.30
C PHE A 338 20.93 -2.05 -22.30
N ASP A 339 22.21 -2.12 -21.91
CA ASP A 339 23.30 -2.73 -22.68
C ASP A 339 24.41 -3.28 -21.75
N GLN A 340 24.02 -3.93 -20.64
CA GLN A 340 24.96 -4.47 -19.67
C GLN A 340 25.30 -5.92 -19.96
N ASP A 341 26.56 -6.27 -19.70
CA ASP A 341 27.07 -7.63 -19.90
C ASP A 341 26.34 -8.62 -18.98
N ILE A 342 25.68 -9.58 -19.61
CA ILE A 342 24.94 -10.69 -19.01
C ILE A 342 25.41 -12.03 -19.59
N SER A 343 26.59 -12.07 -20.20
CA SER A 343 27.11 -13.27 -20.88
C SER A 343 27.32 -14.45 -19.92
N GLN A 344 27.46 -14.17 -18.62
CA GLN A 344 27.74 -15.16 -17.57
C GLN A 344 26.49 -15.80 -16.97
N TRP A 345 25.30 -15.35 -17.34
CA TRP A 345 24.04 -15.88 -16.84
C TRP A 345 23.83 -17.36 -17.22
N ASP A 346 23.57 -18.23 -16.24
CA ASP A 346 23.16 -19.62 -16.47
C ASP A 346 21.66 -19.70 -16.77
N VAL A 347 21.32 -19.53 -18.05
CA VAL A 347 19.93 -19.60 -18.54
C VAL A 347 19.42 -21.02 -18.79
N SER A 348 20.17 -22.06 -18.38
CA SER A 348 19.83 -23.45 -18.73
C SER A 348 18.55 -23.99 -18.10
N GLN A 349 18.01 -23.27 -17.12
CA GLN A 349 16.76 -23.57 -16.43
C GLN A 349 15.57 -22.73 -16.88
N VAL A 350 15.80 -21.66 -17.66
CA VAL A 350 14.76 -20.74 -18.12
C VAL A 350 13.93 -21.43 -19.20
N THR A 351 12.61 -21.39 -19.07
CA THR A 351 11.66 -21.98 -20.03
C THR A 351 10.92 -20.94 -20.85
N GLU A 352 10.86 -19.69 -20.39
CA GLU A 352 10.14 -18.61 -21.08
C GLU A 352 11.00 -17.33 -21.15
N MET A 353 11.34 -16.89 -22.35
CA MET A 353 12.07 -15.65 -22.68
C MET A 353 11.37 -14.86 -23.81
N ASP A 354 10.07 -15.09 -24.01
CA ASP A 354 9.32 -14.44 -25.08
C ASP A 354 9.43 -12.91 -24.95
N PHE A 355 9.74 -12.24 -26.05
CA PHE A 355 9.88 -10.78 -26.11
C PHE A 355 10.88 -10.16 -25.12
N MET A 356 11.80 -10.93 -24.52
CA MET A 356 12.68 -10.47 -23.44
C MET A 356 13.42 -9.16 -23.76
N PHE A 357 13.95 -9.01 -24.98
CA PHE A 357 14.65 -7.80 -25.45
C PHE A 357 13.88 -7.06 -26.56
N SER A 358 12.58 -7.33 -26.74
CA SER A 358 11.78 -6.67 -27.78
C SER A 358 11.85 -5.16 -27.58
N ASP A 359 12.10 -4.40 -28.65
CA ASP A 359 12.23 -2.93 -28.64
C ASP A 359 13.31 -2.37 -27.68
N THR A 360 14.27 -3.19 -27.26
CA THR A 360 15.44 -2.79 -26.45
C THR A 360 16.52 -2.25 -27.37
N LYS A 361 16.48 -0.95 -27.67
CA LYS A 361 17.27 -0.38 -28.77
C LYS A 361 18.78 -0.47 -28.58
N ALA A 362 19.28 -0.33 -27.35
CA ALA A 362 20.70 -0.28 -27.07
C ALA A 362 21.37 -1.66 -26.97
N PHE A 363 20.62 -2.71 -26.64
CA PHE A 363 21.20 -3.99 -26.25
C PHE A 363 21.98 -4.66 -27.40
N ASN A 364 23.27 -4.91 -27.17
CA ASN A 364 24.13 -5.59 -28.13
C ASN A 364 25.25 -6.43 -27.49
N GLN A 365 25.03 -6.97 -26.29
CA GLN A 365 26.03 -7.81 -25.60
C GLN A 365 26.09 -9.23 -26.18
N ASP A 366 27.30 -9.81 -26.18
CA ASP A 366 27.52 -11.18 -26.66
C ASP A 366 26.99 -12.21 -25.66
N ILE A 367 25.88 -12.84 -26.04
CA ILE A 367 25.22 -13.92 -25.31
C ILE A 367 25.30 -15.26 -26.06
N SER A 368 26.22 -15.39 -27.02
CA SER A 368 26.42 -16.60 -27.83
C SER A 368 26.74 -17.83 -26.97
N GLN A 369 27.33 -17.63 -25.79
CA GLN A 369 27.74 -18.69 -24.85
C GLN A 369 26.62 -19.16 -23.93
N TRP A 370 25.43 -18.56 -23.99
CA TRP A 370 24.29 -19.02 -23.20
C TRP A 370 23.91 -20.45 -23.55
N LYS A 371 23.77 -21.28 -22.50
CA LYS A 371 23.26 -22.65 -22.62
C LYS A 371 21.74 -22.62 -22.61
N ILE A 372 21.12 -22.53 -23.77
CA ILE A 372 19.66 -22.49 -23.91
C ILE A 372 19.03 -23.82 -23.50
N ASN A 373 17.97 -23.75 -22.68
CA ASN A 373 17.11 -24.88 -22.40
C ASN A 373 16.43 -25.36 -23.71
N PRO A 374 16.55 -26.64 -24.11
CA PRO A 374 15.94 -27.15 -25.34
C PRO A 374 14.42 -26.97 -25.44
N ASP A 375 13.73 -26.83 -24.30
CA ASP A 375 12.28 -26.64 -24.21
C ASP A 375 11.88 -25.16 -24.06
N ALA A 376 12.84 -24.22 -24.09
CA ALA A 376 12.54 -22.79 -23.93
C ALA A 376 11.78 -22.19 -25.11
N TYR A 377 10.87 -21.26 -24.78
CA TYR A 377 10.23 -20.35 -25.72
C TYR A 377 10.94 -18.99 -25.68
N TYR A 378 11.27 -18.44 -26.86
CA TYR A 378 11.93 -17.13 -27.02
C TYR A 378 11.41 -16.41 -28.29
N LEU A 379 10.10 -16.52 -28.51
CA LEU A 379 9.40 -15.86 -29.62
C LEU A 379 9.66 -14.36 -29.57
N SER A 380 10.06 -13.79 -30.72
CA SER A 380 10.24 -12.35 -30.89
C SER A 380 11.17 -11.72 -29.85
N MET A 381 12.10 -12.49 -29.28
CA MET A 381 13.01 -12.05 -28.22
C MET A 381 13.76 -10.75 -28.57
N PHE A 382 14.17 -10.58 -29.84
CA PHE A 382 14.91 -9.40 -30.33
C PHE A 382 14.11 -8.55 -31.33
N ALA A 383 12.78 -8.72 -31.41
CA ALA A 383 11.97 -7.93 -32.33
C ALA A 383 12.11 -6.43 -32.00
N GLY A 384 12.56 -5.62 -32.96
CA GLY A 384 12.76 -4.18 -32.73
C GLY A 384 14.01 -3.81 -31.91
N ALA A 385 14.88 -4.77 -31.53
CA ALA A 385 16.18 -4.48 -30.90
C ALA A 385 17.17 -3.95 -31.96
N GLU A 386 17.19 -2.64 -32.18
CA GLU A 386 17.86 -1.99 -33.32
C GLU A 386 19.40 -2.22 -33.36
N ALA A 387 20.06 -2.24 -32.20
CA ALA A 387 21.51 -2.44 -32.11
C ALA A 387 21.94 -3.91 -32.21
N PHE A 388 21.06 -4.86 -31.92
CA PHE A 388 21.43 -6.26 -31.74
C PHE A 388 21.91 -6.91 -33.04
N ASN A 389 23.17 -7.35 -33.07
CA ASN A 389 23.81 -7.96 -34.24
C ASN A 389 24.72 -9.16 -33.93
N GLN A 390 24.53 -9.81 -32.78
CA GLN A 390 25.36 -10.94 -32.34
C GLN A 390 25.06 -12.24 -33.11
N ASP A 391 26.06 -13.11 -33.22
CA ASP A 391 25.91 -14.45 -33.80
C ASP A 391 25.46 -15.46 -32.74
N LEU A 392 24.22 -15.92 -32.86
CA LEU A 392 23.60 -16.90 -31.96
C LEU A 392 23.53 -18.31 -32.56
N SER A 393 24.30 -18.61 -33.60
CA SER A 393 24.30 -19.92 -34.26
C SER A 393 24.62 -21.07 -33.31
N ALA A 394 25.35 -20.80 -32.21
CA ALA A 394 25.71 -21.76 -31.17
C ALA A 394 24.52 -22.26 -30.31
N TRP A 395 23.40 -21.52 -30.25
CA TRP A 395 22.26 -21.90 -29.41
C TRP A 395 21.57 -23.19 -29.87
N GLY A 396 21.79 -23.59 -31.12
CA GLY A 396 21.11 -24.74 -31.72
C GLY A 396 19.63 -24.45 -31.94
N ILE A 397 19.11 -24.77 -33.13
CA ILE A 397 17.69 -24.55 -33.42
C ILE A 397 16.86 -25.53 -32.58
N ALA A 398 16.31 -25.06 -31.46
CA ALA A 398 15.33 -25.81 -30.68
C ALA A 398 14.11 -26.11 -31.58
N ARG A 399 13.74 -27.40 -31.65
CA ARG A 399 12.82 -27.98 -32.65
C ARG A 399 11.34 -27.55 -32.54
N SER A 400 10.97 -26.57 -31.71
CA SER A 400 9.58 -26.15 -31.53
C SER A 400 9.17 -24.89 -32.32
N SER A 401 10.10 -24.11 -32.88
CA SER A 401 9.79 -22.87 -33.61
C SER A 401 9.50 -23.05 -35.11
N LEU A 402 9.64 -24.26 -35.65
CA LEU A 402 9.39 -24.55 -37.09
C LEU A 402 7.90 -24.62 -37.46
N ALA A 403 6.97 -24.52 -36.52
CA ALA A 403 5.54 -24.63 -36.80
C ALA A 403 4.80 -23.28 -37.00
N LEU A 404 5.37 -22.13 -36.62
CA LEU A 404 4.73 -20.82 -36.78
C LEU A 404 5.77 -19.74 -37.10
N TYR A 405 5.86 -19.36 -38.38
CA TYR A 405 6.56 -18.18 -38.96
C TYR A 405 8.09 -18.22 -39.12
N PRO A 406 8.61 -18.66 -40.29
CA PRO A 406 10.04 -18.67 -40.61
C PRO A 406 10.67 -17.31 -41.01
N LYS A 407 9.99 -16.16 -40.79
CA LYS A 407 10.43 -14.87 -41.36
C LYS A 407 10.67 -13.72 -40.38
N GLU A 408 10.33 -13.88 -39.10
CA GLU A 408 10.39 -12.77 -38.14
C GLU A 408 11.35 -13.03 -36.96
N LEU A 409 11.92 -14.23 -36.86
CA LEU A 409 12.83 -14.61 -35.77
C LEU A 409 14.20 -13.92 -35.84
N PHE A 410 14.61 -13.46 -37.02
CA PHE A 410 15.83 -12.68 -37.20
C PHE A 410 15.56 -11.64 -38.29
N GLY A 411 15.44 -10.36 -37.91
CA GLY A 411 15.26 -9.28 -38.88
C GLY A 411 16.41 -9.24 -39.89
N ASN A 412 16.18 -9.71 -41.12
CA ASN A 412 16.91 -9.42 -42.37
C ASN A 412 18.45 -9.22 -42.38
N LYS A 413 19.23 -9.70 -41.40
CA LYS A 413 20.69 -9.48 -41.36
C LYS A 413 21.57 -10.71 -41.10
N LEU A 414 21.02 -11.92 -41.09
CA LEU A 414 21.80 -13.16 -40.95
C LEU A 414 21.79 -13.99 -42.22
N LEU A 415 22.46 -13.49 -43.27
CA LEU A 415 23.02 -14.29 -44.36
C LEU A 415 24.26 -13.54 -44.90
N LYS A 416 25.39 -13.63 -44.20
CA LYS A 416 26.73 -13.64 -44.80
C LYS A 416 27.68 -14.47 -43.95
#